data_AF-A0A0A3I4P8-F1
#
_entry.id   AF-A0A0A3I4P8-F1
#
_cell.length_a   1.000
_cell.length_b   1.000
_cell.length_c   1.000
_cell.angle_alpha   90.00
_cell.angle_beta   90.00
_cell.angle_gamma   90.00
#
_symmetry.space_group_name_H-M   'P 1'
#
loop_
_entity.id
_entity.type
_entity.pdbx_description
1 polymer ?
#
loop_
_entity_poly.entity_id
_entity_poly.type
_entity_poly.pdbx_seq_one_letter_code
_entity_poly.pdbx_strand_id
1 'polypeptide(L)'
;MRNIKLLLVTFFLTSILAGCSDITNALSGIDDQAQKAANALTPEAKKAKSIQLEYKGEGYSIDELFTTILRDTQWEYEKNNHLEFLTVKGSWKEGLFEENNFSGDMKEDLKIDGKITINLEIENGQLITNKTYVQMTLNGKKIIDENGDQALNKLHEAYLMR
;
A
#
# COMPACT_ATOMS: atom_id res chain seq x y z
N MET A 1 69.24 -26.32 1.09
CA MET A 1 68.31 -26.24 2.24
C MET A 1 67.80 -24.81 2.33
N ARG A 2 66.46 -24.63 2.41
CA ARG A 2 65.72 -23.58 3.15
C ARG A 2 66.15 -22.11 2.93
N ASN A 3 65.31 -21.15 2.49
CA ASN A 3 63.87 -21.00 2.65
C ASN A 3 63.31 -19.93 1.68
N ILE A 4 62.20 -20.28 1.07
CA ILE A 4 61.18 -19.40 0.45
C ILE A 4 60.60 -18.49 1.54
N LYS A 5 60.80 -17.16 1.43
CA LYS A 5 59.88 -16.13 1.96
C LYS A 5 60.23 -14.77 1.36
N LEU A 6 59.75 -14.45 0.16
CA LEU A 6 59.49 -13.07 -0.26
C LEU A 6 58.62 -13.06 -1.53
N LEU A 7 57.32 -13.29 -1.36
CA LEU A 7 56.35 -13.17 -2.44
C LEU A 7 55.02 -12.76 -1.83
N LEU A 8 54.91 -11.48 -1.42
CA LEU A 8 53.70 -10.98 -0.79
C LEU A 8 53.60 -9.44 -0.73
N VAL A 9 53.95 -8.71 -1.79
CA VAL A 9 53.72 -7.24 -1.81
C VAL A 9 53.39 -6.67 -3.20
N THR A 10 52.72 -7.40 -4.09
CA THR A 10 52.33 -6.80 -5.40
C THR A 10 51.07 -7.40 -6.01
N PHE A 11 50.05 -7.67 -5.20
CA PHE A 11 48.76 -8.16 -5.71
C PHE A 11 47.59 -7.67 -4.87
N PHE A 12 47.43 -6.35 -4.72
CA PHE A 12 46.27 -5.80 -3.99
C PHE A 12 45.73 -4.47 -4.54
N LEU A 13 45.97 -4.14 -5.83
CA LEU A 13 45.51 -2.86 -6.38
C LEU A 13 44.77 -2.92 -7.73
N THR A 14 44.22 -4.06 -8.13
CA THR A 14 43.41 -4.17 -9.37
C THR A 14 42.16 -5.00 -9.14
N SER A 15 41.24 -4.51 -8.30
CA SER A 15 39.88 -5.06 -8.19
C SER A 15 38.87 -4.02 -7.70
N ILE A 16 38.90 -2.80 -8.26
CA ILE A 16 37.78 -1.86 -8.12
C ILE A 16 37.39 -1.39 -9.52
N LEU A 17 36.93 -2.33 -10.36
CA LEU A 17 36.29 -1.98 -11.64
C LEU A 17 35.30 -3.02 -12.15
N ALA A 18 34.62 -3.73 -11.24
CA ALA A 18 33.51 -4.60 -11.60
C ALA A 18 32.32 -4.29 -10.68
N GLY A 19 31.25 -3.74 -11.28
CA GLY A 19 29.89 -3.92 -10.76
C GLY A 19 29.29 -2.80 -9.90
N CYS A 20 29.36 -1.54 -10.31
CA CYS A 20 28.28 -0.60 -9.97
C CYS A 20 27.13 -0.82 -10.97
N SER A 21 26.29 -1.83 -10.75
CA SER A 21 25.04 -2.02 -11.50
C SER A 21 23.78 -1.75 -10.67
N ASP A 22 23.91 -1.28 -9.44
CA ASP A 22 22.78 -1.07 -8.51
C ASP A 22 22.47 0.42 -8.27
N ILE A 23 22.35 1.21 -9.35
CA ILE A 23 21.75 2.56 -9.27
C ILE A 23 20.43 2.63 -10.05
N THR A 24 20.14 1.65 -10.92
CA THR A 24 18.95 1.65 -11.78
C THR A 24 17.67 1.19 -11.06
N ASN A 25 17.78 0.31 -10.06
CA ASN A 25 16.60 -0.24 -9.36
C ASN A 25 15.96 0.75 -8.36
N ALA A 26 16.69 1.77 -7.89
CA ALA A 26 16.11 2.84 -7.08
C ALA A 26 15.36 3.87 -7.94
N LEU A 27 15.73 4.02 -9.22
CA LEU A 27 15.03 4.89 -10.18
C LEU A 27 13.75 4.25 -10.73
N SER A 28 13.72 2.91 -10.91
CA SER A 28 12.54 2.22 -11.45
C SER A 28 11.32 2.23 -10.51
N GLY A 29 11.52 2.30 -9.19
CA GLY A 29 10.41 2.26 -8.21
C GLY A 29 9.58 3.55 -8.17
N ILE A 30 10.21 4.71 -8.40
CA ILE A 30 9.51 6.00 -8.45
C ILE A 30 8.68 6.10 -9.73
N ASP A 31 9.23 5.63 -10.85
CA ASP A 31 8.55 5.61 -12.14
C ASP A 31 7.33 4.67 -12.11
N ASP A 32 7.45 3.51 -11.43
CA ASP A 32 6.33 2.57 -11.24
C ASP A 32 5.20 3.18 -10.40
N GLN A 33 5.52 3.86 -9.29
CA GLN A 33 4.49 4.48 -8.46
C GLN A 33 3.79 5.65 -9.17
N ALA A 34 4.55 6.49 -9.86
CA ALA A 34 4.00 7.59 -10.65
C ALA A 34 3.10 7.07 -11.78
N GLN A 35 3.52 6.00 -12.46
CA GLN A 35 2.73 5.34 -13.50
C GLN A 35 1.44 4.75 -12.92
N LYS A 36 1.49 4.07 -11.78
CA LYS A 36 0.30 3.53 -11.10
C LYS A 36 -0.67 4.62 -10.66
N ALA A 37 -0.16 5.75 -10.18
CA ALA A 37 -0.98 6.91 -9.85
C ALA A 37 -1.63 7.53 -11.11
N ALA A 38 -0.88 7.64 -12.21
CA ALA A 38 -1.42 8.09 -13.50
C ALA A 38 -2.50 7.13 -14.04
N ASN A 39 -2.26 5.83 -13.94
CA ASN A 39 -3.21 4.78 -14.30
C ASN A 39 -4.51 4.88 -13.48
N ALA A 40 -4.47 5.39 -12.25
CA ALA A 40 -5.66 5.56 -11.42
C ALA A 40 -6.65 6.62 -11.94
N LEU A 41 -6.28 7.35 -13.00
CA LEU A 41 -7.13 8.33 -13.68
C LEU A 41 -7.81 7.77 -14.95
N THR A 42 -7.45 6.55 -15.38
CA THR A 42 -8.00 5.94 -16.60
C THR A 42 -9.48 5.57 -16.46
N PRO A 43 -10.21 5.38 -17.58
CA PRO A 43 -11.59 4.90 -17.53
C PRO A 43 -11.77 3.57 -16.80
N GLU A 44 -10.80 2.65 -16.92
CA GLU A 44 -10.82 1.36 -16.24
C GLU A 44 -10.70 1.54 -14.72
N ALA A 45 -9.76 2.38 -14.27
CA ALA A 45 -9.62 2.69 -12.85
C ALA A 45 -10.88 3.37 -12.30
N LYS A 46 -11.50 4.27 -13.06
CA LYS A 46 -12.78 4.89 -12.68
C LYS A 46 -13.88 3.83 -12.56
N LYS A 47 -13.97 2.90 -13.50
CA LYS A 47 -14.92 1.79 -13.44
C LYS A 47 -14.69 0.92 -12.20
N ALA A 48 -13.43 0.58 -11.89
CA ALA A 48 -13.07 -0.15 -10.68
C ALA A 48 -13.51 0.59 -9.41
N LYS A 49 -13.25 1.89 -9.32
CA LYS A 49 -13.70 2.74 -8.20
C LYS A 49 -15.22 2.87 -8.08
N SER A 50 -15.95 2.78 -9.19
CA SER A 50 -17.42 2.83 -9.22
C SER A 50 -18.11 1.48 -8.98
N ILE A 51 -17.37 0.40 -8.72
CA ILE A 51 -17.97 -0.89 -8.33
C ILE A 51 -18.81 -0.67 -7.08
N GLN A 52 -20.07 -1.11 -7.14
CA GLN A 52 -21.03 -1.04 -6.05
C GLN A 52 -20.78 -2.16 -5.06
N LEU A 53 -20.75 -1.80 -3.79
CA LEU A 53 -20.67 -2.68 -2.64
C LEU A 53 -22.00 -2.61 -1.87
N GLU A 54 -22.35 -3.69 -1.21
CA GLU A 54 -23.50 -3.74 -0.32
C GLU A 54 -23.07 -4.34 1.01
N TYR A 55 -23.36 -3.63 2.11
CA TYR A 55 -23.09 -4.11 3.46
C TYR A 55 -24.21 -3.68 4.40
N LYS A 56 -24.81 -4.65 5.11
CA LYS A 56 -25.93 -4.44 6.04
C LYS A 56 -27.10 -3.62 5.46
N GLY A 57 -27.39 -3.78 4.16
CA GLY A 57 -28.48 -3.10 3.46
C GLY A 57 -28.17 -1.67 3.00
N GLU A 58 -26.96 -1.20 3.21
CA GLU A 58 -26.46 0.07 2.67
C GLU A 58 -25.61 -0.21 1.42
N GLY A 59 -25.89 0.54 0.34
CA GLY A 59 -25.20 0.43 -0.94
C GLY A 59 -24.36 1.67 -1.22
N TYR A 60 -23.11 1.45 -1.63
CA TYR A 60 -22.14 2.52 -1.93
C TYR A 60 -21.01 1.99 -2.79
N SER A 61 -20.34 2.89 -3.51
CA SER A 61 -19.19 2.55 -4.33
C SER A 61 -17.91 2.39 -3.52
N ILE A 62 -16.91 1.72 -4.13
CA ILE A 62 -15.53 1.69 -3.63
C ILE A 62 -14.99 3.11 -3.39
N ASP A 63 -15.25 4.05 -4.32
CA ASP A 63 -14.83 5.44 -4.18
C ASP A 63 -15.45 6.11 -2.95
N GLU A 64 -16.76 5.98 -2.77
CA GLU A 64 -17.49 6.54 -1.63
C GLU A 64 -17.01 5.95 -0.31
N LEU A 65 -16.76 4.64 -0.25
CA LEU A 65 -16.22 3.96 0.93
C LEU A 65 -14.92 4.65 1.38
N PHE A 66 -13.92 4.72 0.50
CA PHE A 66 -12.59 5.16 0.91
C PHE A 66 -12.42 6.68 1.00
N THR A 67 -13.15 7.46 0.22
CA THR A 67 -13.16 8.92 0.37
C THR A 67 -13.88 9.37 1.64
N THR A 68 -14.77 8.53 2.19
CA THR A 68 -15.46 8.81 3.45
C THR A 68 -14.62 8.47 4.67
N ILE A 69 -13.94 7.32 4.69
CA ILE A 69 -13.23 6.81 5.89
C ILE A 69 -11.75 7.23 5.96
N LEU A 70 -11.20 7.81 4.89
CA LEU A 70 -9.82 8.31 4.84
C LEU A 70 -9.80 9.82 4.62
N ARG A 71 -8.68 10.46 4.97
CA ARG A 71 -8.35 11.81 4.48
C ARG A 71 -7.29 11.69 3.39
N ASP A 72 -7.20 12.70 2.52
CA ASP A 72 -6.15 12.83 1.52
C ASP A 72 -6.01 11.59 0.61
N THR A 73 -7.14 11.02 0.21
CA THR A 73 -7.18 9.74 -0.54
C THR A 73 -6.43 9.84 -1.86
N GLN A 74 -5.49 8.92 -2.04
CA GLN A 74 -4.68 8.72 -3.23
C GLN A 74 -4.94 7.33 -3.77
N TRP A 75 -4.92 7.21 -5.09
CA TRP A 75 -5.25 5.98 -5.78
C TRP A 75 -4.10 5.56 -6.67
N GLU A 76 -3.85 4.27 -6.68
CA GLU A 76 -2.94 3.58 -7.58
C GLU A 76 -3.73 2.46 -8.25
N TYR A 77 -3.54 2.31 -9.56
CA TYR A 77 -4.22 1.29 -10.34
C TYR A 77 -3.23 0.55 -11.23
N GLU A 78 -3.34 -0.77 -11.22
CA GLU A 78 -2.58 -1.67 -12.08
C GLU A 78 -3.53 -2.73 -12.63
N LYS A 79 -3.30 -3.15 -13.87
CA LYS A 79 -4.06 -4.23 -14.49
C LYS A 79 -3.12 -5.24 -15.10
N ASN A 80 -3.31 -6.50 -14.73
CA ASN A 80 -2.59 -7.64 -15.27
C ASN A 80 -3.59 -8.63 -15.87
N ASN A 81 -3.73 -8.62 -17.19
CA ASN A 81 -4.72 -9.41 -17.92
C ASN A 81 -6.17 -9.13 -17.46
N HIS A 82 -6.81 -10.10 -16.81
CA HIS A 82 -8.18 -10.01 -16.28
C HIS A 82 -8.22 -9.59 -14.81
N LEU A 83 -7.06 -9.48 -14.17
CA LEU A 83 -6.92 -9.12 -12.78
C LEU A 83 -6.57 -7.64 -12.65
N GLU A 84 -7.36 -6.93 -11.86
CA GLU A 84 -7.24 -5.50 -11.62
C GLU A 84 -6.86 -5.29 -10.15
N PHE A 85 -5.83 -4.46 -9.91
CA PHE A 85 -5.34 -4.13 -8.58
C PHE A 85 -5.60 -2.65 -8.34
N LEU A 86 -6.34 -2.37 -7.26
CA LEU A 86 -6.63 -1.03 -6.82
C LEU A 86 -6.02 -0.82 -5.44
N THR A 87 -5.02 0.03 -5.37
CA THR A 87 -4.37 0.41 -4.12
C THR A 87 -4.86 1.79 -3.72
N VAL A 88 -5.35 1.90 -2.48
CA VAL A 88 -5.84 3.14 -1.89
C VAL A 88 -4.91 3.53 -0.76
N LYS A 89 -4.40 4.75 -0.81
CA LYS A 89 -3.56 5.34 0.24
C LYS A 89 -4.27 6.54 0.82
N GLY A 90 -4.11 6.79 2.11
CA GLY A 90 -4.71 7.96 2.75
C GLY A 90 -4.21 8.16 4.16
N SER A 91 -4.59 9.27 4.75
CA SER A 91 -4.35 9.57 6.16
C SER A 91 -5.50 9.02 7.00
N TRP A 92 -5.19 8.59 8.23
CA TRP A 92 -6.17 8.08 9.18
C TRP A 92 -7.24 9.15 9.50
N LYS A 93 -8.50 8.72 9.57
CA LYS A 93 -9.63 9.55 9.99
C LYS A 93 -10.27 8.91 11.23
N GLU A 94 -10.74 9.75 12.14
CA GLU A 94 -11.45 9.30 13.34
C GLU A 94 -12.70 8.49 12.96
N GLY A 95 -12.98 7.42 13.72
CA GLY A 95 -13.98 6.40 13.36
C GLY A 95 -13.40 5.16 12.66
N LEU A 96 -12.19 5.23 12.10
CA LEU A 96 -11.52 4.07 11.50
C LEU A 96 -10.77 3.25 12.56
N PHE A 97 -11.06 1.95 12.65
CA PHE A 97 -10.45 1.00 13.59
C PHE A 97 -10.71 1.28 15.08
N GLU A 98 -11.85 1.88 15.41
CA GLU A 98 -12.23 2.24 16.80
C GLU A 98 -12.24 1.04 17.77
N GLU A 99 -12.42 -0.19 17.28
CA GLU A 99 -12.35 -1.40 18.10
C GLU A 99 -10.98 -1.61 18.78
N ASN A 100 -9.93 -0.95 18.28
CA ASN A 100 -8.60 -0.99 18.87
C ASN A 100 -8.42 -0.06 20.07
N ASN A 101 -9.44 0.74 20.42
CA ASN A 101 -9.46 1.61 21.61
C ASN A 101 -8.19 2.47 21.76
N PHE A 102 -7.77 3.15 20.68
CA PHE A 102 -6.61 4.04 20.72
C PHE A 102 -6.78 5.11 21.81
N SER A 103 -5.71 5.37 22.57
CA SER A 103 -5.70 6.44 23.58
C SER A 103 -5.86 7.82 22.94
N GLY A 104 -6.28 8.81 23.71
CA GLY A 104 -6.40 10.19 23.23
C GLY A 104 -5.12 10.70 22.56
N ASP A 105 -3.98 10.52 23.23
CA ASP A 105 -2.67 10.91 22.70
C ASP A 105 -2.34 10.18 21.38
N MET A 106 -2.63 8.87 21.30
CA MET A 106 -2.40 8.10 20.08
C MET A 106 -3.33 8.52 18.94
N LYS A 107 -4.58 8.89 19.24
CA LYS A 107 -5.51 9.44 18.23
C LYS A 107 -4.99 10.76 17.68
N GLU A 108 -4.44 11.63 18.51
CA GLU A 108 -3.82 12.88 18.05
C GLU A 108 -2.59 12.60 17.16
N ASP A 109 -1.74 11.66 17.54
CA ASP A 109 -0.61 11.22 16.71
C ASP A 109 -1.08 10.64 15.36
N LEU A 110 -2.15 9.84 15.36
CA LEU A 110 -2.76 9.29 14.14
C LEU A 110 -3.37 10.37 13.25
N LYS A 111 -3.93 11.44 13.82
CA LYS A 111 -4.41 12.58 13.02
C LYS A 111 -3.26 13.26 12.29
N ILE A 112 -2.05 13.23 12.80
CA ILE A 112 -0.90 13.90 12.18
C ILE A 112 -0.20 12.97 11.19
N ASP A 113 0.15 11.75 11.63
CA ASP A 113 1.07 10.86 10.90
C ASP A 113 0.50 9.46 10.62
N GLY A 114 -0.76 9.20 10.96
CA GLY A 114 -1.43 7.94 10.67
C GLY A 114 -1.63 7.76 9.18
N LYS A 115 -0.96 6.78 8.57
CA LYS A 115 -1.07 6.45 7.14
C LYS A 115 -1.71 5.08 6.95
N ILE A 116 -2.64 5.01 6.02
CA ILE A 116 -3.38 3.81 5.64
C ILE A 116 -3.01 3.43 4.21
N THR A 117 -2.80 2.14 3.98
CA THR A 117 -2.68 1.53 2.66
C THR A 117 -3.64 0.35 2.57
N ILE A 118 -4.51 0.35 1.57
CA ILE A 118 -5.50 -0.69 1.31
C ILE A 118 -5.23 -1.23 -0.08
N ASN A 119 -5.17 -2.55 -0.22
CA ASN A 119 -5.01 -3.22 -1.50
C ASN A 119 -6.25 -4.06 -1.77
N LEU A 120 -6.85 -3.82 -2.94
CA LEU A 120 -8.02 -4.52 -3.43
C LEU A 120 -7.67 -5.24 -4.72
N GLU A 121 -8.23 -6.43 -4.86
CA GLU A 121 -8.12 -7.26 -6.05
C GLU A 121 -9.51 -7.38 -6.68
N ILE A 122 -9.61 -7.07 -7.96
CA ILE A 122 -10.85 -7.08 -8.73
C ILE A 122 -10.66 -8.05 -9.89
N GLU A 123 -11.59 -8.99 -10.02
CA GLU A 123 -11.61 -9.96 -11.11
C GLU A 123 -13.00 -9.94 -11.75
N ASN A 124 -13.03 -9.87 -13.09
CA ASN A 124 -14.27 -9.83 -13.86
C ASN A 124 -15.26 -8.72 -13.42
N GLY A 125 -14.71 -7.59 -12.94
CA GLY A 125 -15.50 -6.45 -12.45
C GLY A 125 -16.14 -6.64 -11.08
N GLN A 126 -15.72 -7.66 -10.32
CA GLN A 126 -16.16 -7.91 -8.96
C GLN A 126 -14.97 -7.85 -8.00
N LEU A 127 -15.19 -7.28 -6.82
CA LEU A 127 -14.19 -7.24 -5.76
C LEU A 127 -14.01 -8.65 -5.18
N ILE A 128 -12.76 -9.11 -5.11
CA ILE A 128 -12.39 -10.35 -4.43
C ILE A 128 -12.17 -10.04 -2.95
N THR A 129 -13.24 -10.12 -2.17
CA THR A 129 -13.29 -9.64 -0.77
C THR A 129 -12.22 -10.29 0.11
N ASN A 130 -11.98 -11.59 -0.05
CA ASN A 130 -11.02 -12.36 0.76
C ASN A 130 -9.55 -12.08 0.41
N LYS A 131 -9.28 -11.24 -0.60
CA LYS A 131 -7.95 -10.73 -0.96
C LYS A 131 -7.71 -9.29 -0.53
N THR A 132 -8.69 -8.66 0.10
CA THR A 132 -8.51 -7.32 0.69
C THR A 132 -7.38 -7.36 1.71
N TYR A 133 -6.45 -6.40 1.63
CA TYR A 133 -5.40 -6.21 2.62
C TYR A 133 -5.40 -4.77 3.08
N VAL A 134 -5.27 -4.56 4.40
CA VAL A 134 -5.24 -3.23 5.01
C VAL A 134 -4.06 -3.12 5.96
N GLN A 135 -3.32 -2.02 5.82
CA GLN A 135 -2.19 -1.70 6.66
C GLN A 135 -2.35 -0.28 7.19
N MET A 136 -2.15 -0.10 8.50
CA MET A 136 -1.98 1.21 9.12
C MET A 136 -0.57 1.34 9.69
N THR A 137 0.03 2.49 9.46
CA THR A 137 1.32 2.86 10.06
C THR A 137 1.21 4.16 10.82
N LEU A 138 1.94 4.25 11.93
CA LEU A 138 2.15 5.48 12.69
C LEU A 138 3.66 5.65 12.89
N ASN A 139 4.20 6.81 12.55
CA ASN A 139 5.65 7.08 12.66
C ASN A 139 6.50 6.02 11.93
N GLY A 140 6.02 5.55 10.77
CA GLY A 140 6.65 4.49 9.97
C GLY A 140 6.56 3.08 10.56
N LYS A 141 5.98 2.91 11.75
CA LYS A 141 5.77 1.59 12.37
C LYS A 141 4.39 1.06 12.01
N LYS A 142 4.34 -0.21 11.60
CA LYS A 142 3.07 -0.90 11.35
C LYS A 142 2.35 -1.14 12.67
N ILE A 143 1.08 -0.74 12.73
CA ILE A 143 0.22 -0.91 13.91
C ILE A 143 -1.08 -1.67 13.60
N ILE A 144 -1.50 -1.72 12.34
CA ILE A 144 -2.57 -2.61 11.84
C ILE A 144 -2.05 -3.34 10.61
N ASP A 145 -2.34 -4.63 10.54
CA ASP A 145 -1.94 -5.54 9.46
C ASP A 145 -3.01 -6.62 9.30
N GLU A 146 -3.98 -6.39 8.43
CA GLU A 146 -5.17 -7.24 8.34
C GLU A 146 -5.44 -7.63 6.90
N ASN A 147 -6.04 -8.81 6.72
CA ASN A 147 -6.40 -9.32 5.41
C ASN A 147 -7.74 -10.05 5.42
N GLY A 148 -8.25 -10.30 4.22
CA GLY A 148 -9.48 -11.04 3.98
C GLY A 148 -10.74 -10.25 4.30
N ASP A 149 -11.85 -10.98 4.39
CA ASP A 149 -13.19 -10.40 4.56
C ASP A 149 -13.32 -9.60 5.87
N GLN A 150 -12.59 -10.01 6.93
CA GLN A 150 -12.61 -9.29 8.20
C GLN A 150 -12.03 -7.88 8.08
N ALA A 151 -10.95 -7.72 7.32
CA ALA A 151 -10.35 -6.42 7.06
C ALA A 151 -11.33 -5.53 6.27
N LEU A 152 -11.97 -6.08 5.24
CA LEU A 152 -12.98 -5.37 4.47
C LEU A 152 -14.21 -4.98 5.32
N ASN A 153 -14.70 -5.89 6.16
CA ASN A 153 -15.83 -5.62 7.06
C ASN A 153 -15.55 -4.46 8.00
N LYS A 154 -14.33 -4.34 8.55
CA LYS A 154 -13.97 -3.20 9.41
C LYS A 154 -14.00 -1.86 8.67
N LEU A 155 -13.58 -1.84 7.40
CA LEU A 155 -13.71 -0.67 6.54
C LEU A 155 -15.18 -0.31 6.32
N HIS A 156 -16.04 -1.31 6.11
CA HIS A 156 -17.48 -1.12 6.00
C HIS A 156 -18.10 -0.60 7.30
N GLU A 157 -17.75 -1.15 8.47
CA GLU A 157 -18.23 -0.64 9.76
C GLU A 157 -17.83 0.82 9.96
N ALA A 158 -16.57 1.18 9.67
CA ALA A 158 -16.11 2.56 9.76
C ALA A 158 -16.92 3.50 8.83
N TYR A 159 -17.30 3.03 7.64
CA TYR A 159 -18.17 3.78 6.73
C TYR A 159 -19.58 3.96 7.27
N LEU A 160 -20.14 2.96 7.96
CA LEU A 160 -21.46 3.07 8.57
C LEU A 160 -21.50 3.97 9.81
N MET A 161 -20.35 4.19 10.45
CA MET A 161 -20.20 5.10 11.59
C MET A 161 -19.98 6.57 11.20
N ARG A 162 -20.02 6.89 9.89
CA ARG A 162 -19.76 8.23 9.32
C ARG A 162 -20.62 9.35 9.89
#